data_AF-A0A2D9UF43-F1
#
_entry.id   AF-A0A2D9UF43-F1
#
_cell.length_a   1.000
_cell.length_b   1.000
_cell.length_c   1.000
_cell.angle_alpha   90.00
_cell.angle_beta   90.00
_cell.angle_gamma   90.00
#
_symmetry.space_group_name_H-M   'P 1'
#
loop_
_entity.id
_entity.type
_entity.pdbx_description
1 polymer ?
#
loop_
_entity_poly.entity_id
_entity_poly.type
_entity_poly.pdbx_seq_one_letter_code
_entity_poly.pdbx_strand_id
1 'polypeptide(L)'
;MKQYIIRFYTKIPRWIKNRYFLSVVIFCTWIIFFDTNSILVQANKQNDINKLESDIEYYIREIEQDQKLLNIIRTDSLTLDLEKYFREVLFLSKKNEEVFIIE
;
A
#
# COMPACT_ATOMS: atom_id res chain seq x y z
N MET A 1 -26.71 27.53 -38.62
CA MET A 1 -26.63 26.99 -37.24
C MET A 1 -27.95 26.40 -36.72
N LYS A 2 -29.07 27.15 -36.70
CA LYS A 2 -30.37 26.65 -36.15
C LYS A 2 -30.85 25.31 -36.72
N GLN A 3 -30.61 25.04 -38.01
CA GLN A 3 -31.09 23.83 -38.66
C GLN A 3 -30.38 22.53 -38.18
N TYR A 4 -29.11 22.63 -37.74
CA TYR A 4 -28.37 21.48 -37.21
C TYR A 4 -28.90 21.04 -35.85
N ILE A 5 -29.26 22.00 -34.99
CA ILE A 5 -29.80 21.76 -33.65
C ILE A 5 -31.16 21.05 -33.73
N ILE A 6 -32.03 21.47 -34.65
CA ILE A 6 -33.35 20.87 -34.86
C ILE A 6 -33.24 19.43 -35.36
N ARG A 7 -32.32 19.17 -36.31
CA ARG A 7 -32.05 17.82 -36.84
C ARG A 7 -31.51 16.88 -35.77
N PHE A 8 -30.77 17.40 -34.80
CA PHE A 8 -30.28 16.62 -33.67
C PHE A 8 -31.41 16.32 -32.67
N TYR A 9 -32.26 17.32 -32.37
CA TYR A 9 -33.37 17.19 -31.42
C TYR A 9 -34.45 16.19 -31.85
N THR A 10 -34.64 15.98 -33.15
CA THR A 10 -35.60 14.99 -33.69
C THR A 10 -35.09 13.55 -33.63
N LYS A 11 -33.76 13.35 -33.55
CA LYS A 11 -33.14 12.02 -33.40
C LYS A 11 -33.05 11.54 -31.96
N ILE A 12 -33.27 12.42 -30.98
CA ILE A 12 -33.21 12.07 -29.56
C ILE A 12 -34.47 11.26 -29.17
N PRO A 13 -34.30 10.05 -28.60
CA PRO A 13 -35.39 9.23 -28.09
C PRO A 13 -36.30 9.94 -27.08
N ARG A 14 -37.60 9.59 -27.05
CA ARG A 14 -38.61 10.26 -26.22
C ARG A 14 -38.31 10.21 -24.71
N TRP A 15 -37.63 9.17 -24.23
CA TRP A 15 -37.28 9.00 -22.82
C TRP A 15 -36.21 10.00 -22.34
N ILE A 16 -35.31 10.44 -23.22
CA ILE A 16 -34.28 11.45 -22.90
C ILE A 16 -34.88 12.87 -22.76
N LYS A 17 -36.05 13.11 -23.37
CA LYS A 17 -36.76 14.40 -23.27
C LYS A 17 -37.52 14.57 -21.95
N ASN A 18 -37.57 13.52 -21.12
CA ASN A 18 -38.21 13.57 -19.82
C ASN A 18 -37.33 14.34 -18.81
N ARG A 19 -37.91 15.32 -18.10
CA ARG A 19 -37.24 16.05 -17.03
C ARG A 19 -36.67 15.13 -15.94
N TYR A 20 -37.35 14.02 -15.66
CA TYR A 20 -36.89 13.03 -14.69
C TYR A 20 -35.63 12.28 -15.17
N PHE A 21 -35.52 12.04 -16.48
CA PHE A 21 -34.32 11.41 -17.04
C PHE A 21 -33.10 12.31 -16.92
N LEU A 22 -33.26 13.61 -17.20
CA LEU A 22 -32.18 14.58 -17.02
C LEU A 22 -31.76 14.69 -15.55
N SER A 23 -32.72 14.72 -14.62
CA SER A 23 -32.42 14.69 -13.18
C SER A 23 -31.65 13.43 -12.76
N VAL A 24 -32.04 12.25 -13.27
CA VAL A 24 -31.33 10.98 -13.01
C VAL A 24 -29.93 11.02 -13.60
N VAL A 25 -29.74 11.51 -14.83
CA VAL A 25 -28.41 11.60 -15.45
C VAL A 25 -27.50 12.53 -14.66
N ILE A 26 -27.99 13.67 -14.21
CA ILE A 26 -27.23 14.61 -13.36
C ILE A 26 -26.87 13.92 -12.03
N PHE A 27 -27.83 13.22 -11.42
CA PHE A 27 -27.62 12.52 -10.16
C PHE A 27 -26.62 11.35 -10.29
N CYS A 28 -26.72 10.56 -11.35
CA CYS A 28 -25.76 9.49 -11.67
C CYS A 28 -24.38 10.07 -11.96
N THR A 29 -24.29 11.16 -12.71
CA THR A 29 -23.02 11.86 -12.95
C THR A 29 -22.43 12.36 -11.63
N TRP A 30 -23.26 12.88 -10.72
CA TRP A 30 -22.80 13.29 -9.39
C TRP A 30 -22.22 12.12 -8.61
N ILE A 31 -22.92 10.99 -8.53
CA ILE A 31 -22.42 9.80 -7.82
C ILE A 31 -21.15 9.26 -8.50
N ILE A 32 -21.07 9.26 -9.82
CA ILE A 32 -19.89 8.71 -10.51
C ILE A 32 -18.65 9.61 -10.33
N PHE A 33 -18.80 10.94 -10.37
CA PHE A 33 -17.67 11.88 -10.36
C PHE A 33 -17.32 12.43 -8.97
N PHE A 34 -18.31 12.63 -8.10
CA PHE A 34 -18.14 13.28 -6.79
C PHE A 34 -18.27 12.31 -5.61
N ASP A 35 -18.67 11.04 -5.82
CA ASP A 35 -18.67 10.06 -4.73
C ASP A 35 -17.24 9.57 -4.41
N THR A 36 -16.97 9.46 -3.11
CA THR A 36 -15.76 8.93 -2.48
C THR A 36 -15.43 7.48 -2.85
N ASN A 37 -16.35 6.73 -3.47
CA ASN A 37 -16.13 5.38 -3.98
C ASN A 37 -15.53 5.34 -5.39
N SER A 38 -14.72 6.35 -5.74
CA SER A 38 -14.00 6.33 -7.02
C SER A 38 -13.09 5.10 -7.13
N ILE A 39 -12.97 4.57 -8.35
CA ILE A 39 -12.08 3.45 -8.68
C ILE A 39 -10.63 3.73 -8.22
N LEU A 40 -10.23 5.01 -8.23
CA LEU A 40 -8.92 5.46 -7.76
C LEU A 40 -8.72 5.25 -6.25
N VAL A 41 -9.74 5.52 -5.44
CA VAL A 41 -9.71 5.25 -4.00
C VAL A 41 -9.58 3.76 -3.73
N GLN A 42 -10.25 2.93 -4.52
CA GLN A 42 -10.20 1.48 -4.38
C GLN A 42 -8.83 0.91 -4.79
N ALA A 43 -8.22 1.45 -5.84
CA ALA A 43 -6.86 1.09 -6.25
C ALA A 43 -5.81 1.47 -5.19
N ASN A 44 -5.92 2.67 -4.60
CA ASN A 44 -5.02 3.10 -3.52
C ASN A 44 -5.13 2.18 -2.29
N LYS A 45 -6.36 1.81 -1.90
CA LYS A 45 -6.58 0.86 -0.80
C LYS A 45 -5.93 -0.49 -1.07
N GLN A 46 -5.96 -0.98 -2.32
CA GLN A 46 -5.30 -2.24 -2.66
C GLN A 46 -3.77 -2.14 -2.51
N ASN A 47 -3.18 -1.00 -2.87
CA ASN A 47 -1.75 -0.76 -2.66
C ASN A 47 -1.41 -0.72 -1.16
N ASP A 48 -2.25 -0.09 -0.34
CA ASP A 48 -2.08 -0.06 1.11
C ASP A 48 -2.14 -1.47 1.72
N ILE A 49 -3.07 -2.32 1.24
CA ILE A 49 -3.16 -3.73 1.65
C ILE A 49 -1.86 -4.48 1.30
N ASN A 50 -1.40 -4.39 0.05
CA ASN A 50 -0.19 -5.08 -0.38
C ASN A 50 1.04 -4.61 0.41
N LYS A 51 1.11 -3.33 0.75
CA LYS A 51 2.19 -2.79 1.59
C LYS A 51 2.14 -3.36 3.00
N LEU A 52 0.96 -3.40 3.62
CA LEU A 52 0.77 -4.00 4.94
C LEU A 52 1.13 -5.49 4.96
N GLU A 53 0.76 -6.24 3.93
CA GLU A 53 1.15 -7.66 3.80
C GLU A 53 2.67 -7.82 3.70
N SER A 54 3.34 -6.99 2.90
CA SER A 54 4.80 -6.96 2.81
C SER A 54 5.45 -6.62 4.16
N ASP A 55 4.91 -5.65 4.89
CA ASP A 55 5.40 -5.27 6.22
C ASP A 55 5.23 -6.43 7.22
N ILE A 56 4.09 -7.13 7.19
CA ILE A 56 3.84 -8.32 8.01
C ILE A 56 4.88 -9.40 7.72
N GLU A 57 5.11 -9.73 6.44
CA GLU A 57 6.11 -10.74 6.05
C GLU A 57 7.51 -10.34 6.51
N TYR A 58 7.86 -9.06 6.39
CA TYR A 58 9.14 -8.53 6.85
C TYR A 58 9.31 -8.73 8.36
N TYR A 59 8.34 -8.30 9.18
CA TYR A 59 8.43 -8.44 10.63
C TYR A 59 8.40 -9.89 11.10
N ILE A 60 7.65 -10.77 10.44
CA ILE A 60 7.68 -12.22 10.76
C ILE A 60 9.10 -12.77 10.56
N ARG A 61 9.76 -12.44 9.45
CA ARG A 61 11.15 -12.87 9.20
C ARG A 61 12.13 -12.32 10.24
N GLU A 62 11.98 -11.07 10.63
CA GLU A 62 12.85 -10.44 11.63
C GLU A 62 12.65 -11.07 13.02
N ILE A 63 11.40 -11.33 13.42
CA ILE A 63 11.09 -12.04 14.67
C ILE A 63 11.71 -13.46 14.68
N GLU A 64 11.65 -14.19 13.57
CA GLU A 64 12.29 -15.51 13.49
C GLU A 64 13.81 -15.44 13.65
N GLN A 65 14.45 -14.41 13.08
CA GLN A 65 15.89 -14.18 13.24
C GLN A 65 16.24 -13.84 14.70
N ASP A 66 15.48 -12.94 15.32
CA ASP A 66 15.64 -12.56 16.72
C ASP A 66 15.43 -13.73 17.67
N GLN A 67 14.45 -14.60 17.40
CA GLN A 67 14.23 -15.81 18.20
C GLN A 67 15.40 -16.79 18.11
N LYS A 68 15.98 -16.97 16.92
CA LYS A 68 17.20 -17.78 16.76
C LYS A 68 18.35 -17.19 17.56
N LEU A 69 18.54 -15.87 17.47
CA LEU A 69 19.55 -15.15 18.25
C LEU A 69 19.34 -15.32 19.76
N LEU A 70 18.11 -15.14 20.24
CA LEU A 70 17.77 -15.31 21.65
C LEU A 70 18.05 -16.73 22.14
N ASN A 71 17.78 -17.75 21.33
CA ASN A 71 18.11 -19.13 21.68
C ASN A 71 19.63 -19.34 21.79
N ILE A 72 20.40 -18.81 20.83
CA ILE A 72 21.87 -18.87 20.88
C ILE A 72 22.39 -18.19 22.16
N ILE A 73 21.93 -16.97 22.46
CA ILE A 73 22.35 -16.22 23.66
C ILE A 73 21.97 -16.96 24.96
N ARG A 74 20.78 -17.56 25.01
CA ARG A 74 20.27 -18.27 26.20
C ARG A 74 20.98 -19.59 26.46
N THR A 75 21.40 -20.30 25.41
CA THR A 75 22.05 -21.60 25.53
C THR A 75 23.57 -21.48 25.66
N ASP A 76 24.21 -20.57 24.93
CA ASP A 76 25.66 -20.33 24.97
C ASP A 76 26.02 -19.17 25.91
N SER A 77 25.77 -19.34 27.22
CA SER A 77 26.20 -18.38 28.24
C SER A 77 27.68 -17.99 28.08
N LEU A 78 27.95 -16.78 27.57
CA LEU A 78 29.27 -16.13 27.50
C LEU A 78 30.40 -16.97 26.89
N THR A 79 30.11 -17.71 25.81
CA THR A 79 31.15 -18.47 25.07
C THR A 79 31.83 -17.58 24.03
N LEU A 80 33.12 -17.81 23.74
CA LEU A 80 33.91 -17.06 22.75
C LEU A 80 33.23 -16.99 21.36
N ASP A 81 32.50 -18.04 21.00
CA ASP A 81 31.76 -18.13 19.74
C ASP A 81 30.58 -17.14 19.65
N LEU A 82 29.98 -16.78 20.78
CA LEU A 82 28.90 -15.79 20.85
C LEU A 82 29.43 -14.36 20.60
N GLU A 83 30.59 -14.01 21.16
CA GLU A 83 31.23 -12.72 20.88
C GLU A 83 31.62 -12.61 19.39
N LYS A 84 32.08 -13.71 18.81
CA LYS A 84 32.41 -13.78 17.39
C LYS A 84 31.18 -13.57 16.50
N TYR A 85 30.05 -14.20 16.83
CA TYR A 85 28.78 -13.99 16.14
C TYR A 85 28.30 -12.53 16.21
N PHE A 86 28.36 -11.91 17.39
CA PHE A 86 27.99 -10.50 17.55
C PHE A 86 28.87 -9.54 16.72
N ARG A 87 30.15 -9.86 16.54
CA ARG A 87 31.09 -9.08 15.73
C ARG A 87 30.92 -9.29 14.22
N GLU A 88 30.69 -10.53 13.79
CA GLU A 88 30.67 -10.87 12.35
C GLU A 88 29.30 -10.68 11.70
N VAL A 89 28.21 -10.96 12.43
CA VAL A 89 26.85 -10.94 11.86
C VAL A 89 26.10 -9.67 12.25
N LEU A 90 26.28 -9.19 13.48
CA LEU A 90 25.55 -8.04 14.02
C LEU A 90 26.41 -6.77 14.10
N PHE A 91 27.69 -6.85 13.72
CA PHE A 91 28.66 -5.74 13.71
C PHE A 91 28.69 -4.91 15.00
N LEU A 92 28.44 -5.55 16.16
CA LEU A 92 28.40 -4.85 17.43
C LEU A 92 29.82 -4.50 17.91
N SER A 93 30.04 -3.22 18.20
CA SER A 93 31.29 -2.67 18.75
C SER A 93 31.31 -2.63 20.28
N LYS A 94 32.49 -2.83 20.88
CA LYS A 94 32.71 -2.48 22.30
C LYS A 94 32.81 -0.95 22.45
N LYS A 95 32.59 -0.45 23.68
CA LYS A 95 32.49 0.99 24.00
C LYS A 95 33.70 1.85 23.56
N ASN A 96 34.86 1.24 23.29
CA ASN A 96 36.09 1.91 22.82
C ASN A 96 36.55 1.38 21.44
N GLU A 97 35.65 0.85 20.62
CA GLU A 97 35.97 0.23 19.34
C GLU A 97 35.08 0.81 18.24
N GLU A 98 35.69 1.29 17.15
CA GLU A 98 34.99 1.80 15.98
C GLU A 98 34.99 0.74 14.87
N VAL A 99 33.80 0.39 14.36
CA VAL A 99 33.64 -0.57 13.26
C VAL A 99 33.56 0.21 11.94
N PHE A 100 34.46 -0.09 11.02
CA PHE A 100 34.48 0.51 9.69
C PHE A 100 33.98 -0.52 8.66
N ILE A 101 32.91 -0.19 7.95
CA ILE A 101 32.44 -0.94 6.78
C ILE A 101 33.01 -0.20 5.56
N ILE A 102 33.90 -0.87 4.82
CA ILE A 102 34.54 -0.32 3.62
C ILE A 102 33.83 -0.94 2.41
N GLU A 103 33.31 -0.11 1.53
CA GLU A 103 32.60 -0.49 0.30
C GLU A 103 33.53 -0.49 -0.93
#